data_AF-A0A6L7WP77-F1
#
_entry.id   AF-A0A6L7WP77-F1
#
_cell.length_a   1.000
_cell.length_b   1.000
_cell.length_c   1.000
_cell.angle_alpha   90.00
_cell.angle_beta   90.00
_cell.angle_gamma   90.00
#
_symmetry.space_group_name_H-M   'P 1'
#
loop_
_entity.id
_entity.type
_entity.pdbx_description
1 polymer ?
#
loop_
_entity_poly.entity_id
_entity_poly.type
_entity_poly.pdbx_seq_one_letter_code
_entity_poly.pdbx_strand_id
1 'polypeptide(L)'
;MTYVVRTARDPAASISAIQDAVWAVDRLQTFYSVATVEQLLSDTLAARRFTTTLLSSFGLAALVLAGIGIYGVIAVATAQRTREMGLRLAMGAEPRDVVRMVVGGAVGLAGAGVGFGLLATLFASRALVSLLFDVSPTDLATLAGVSLLLLLVAAGAAYLPARRAARVDPLVALRME
;
A
#
# COMPACT_ATOMS: atom_id res chain seq x y z
N MET A 1 -38.06 -18.00 -7.12
CA MET A 1 -38.36 -16.69 -6.50
C MET A 1 -37.53 -16.55 -5.24
N THR A 2 -37.07 -15.34 -4.93
CA THR A 2 -36.27 -15.08 -3.72
C THR A 2 -37.14 -14.38 -2.69
N TYR A 3 -37.25 -14.96 -1.49
CA TYR A 3 -37.98 -14.37 -0.38
C TYR A 3 -36.99 -13.85 0.67
N VAL A 4 -37.13 -12.59 1.05
CA VAL A 4 -36.34 -11.97 2.12
C VAL A 4 -37.30 -11.65 3.25
N VAL A 5 -37.06 -12.26 4.42
CA VAL A 5 -37.92 -12.10 5.59
C VAL A 5 -37.12 -11.45 6.71
N ARG A 6 -37.63 -10.35 7.25
CA ARG A 6 -37.05 -9.69 8.42
C ARG A 6 -37.74 -10.20 9.69
N THR A 7 -36.96 -10.73 10.62
CA THR A 7 -37.44 -11.24 11.91
C THR A 7 -36.77 -10.47 13.06
N ALA A 8 -37.52 -10.24 14.14
CA ALA A 8 -37.00 -9.63 15.38
C ALA A 8 -36.38 -10.66 16.36
N ARG A 9 -36.58 -11.96 16.10
CA ARG A 9 -35.97 -13.08 16.87
C ARG A 9 -34.78 -13.63 16.11
N ASP A 10 -34.05 -14.55 16.76
CA ASP A 10 -32.94 -15.27 16.15
C ASP A 10 -33.37 -15.83 14.76
N PRO A 11 -32.72 -15.36 13.67
CA PRO A 11 -33.03 -15.79 12.31
C PRO A 11 -32.88 -17.30 12.15
N ALA A 12 -31.90 -17.93 12.81
CA ALA A 12 -31.66 -19.36 12.71
C ALA A 12 -32.83 -20.17 13.28
N ALA A 13 -33.39 -19.72 14.41
CA ALA A 13 -34.54 -20.34 15.05
C ALA A 13 -35.87 -20.09 14.31
N SER A 14 -35.92 -19.10 13.42
CA SER A 14 -37.14 -18.72 12.68
C SER A 14 -37.26 -19.43 11.32
N ILE A 15 -36.18 -20.06 10.85
CA ILE A 15 -36.13 -20.73 9.54
C ILE A 15 -37.19 -21.82 9.42
N SER A 16 -37.29 -22.72 10.40
CA SER A 16 -38.25 -23.84 10.37
C SER A 16 -39.70 -23.35 10.35
N ALA A 17 -40.03 -22.36 11.19
CA ALA A 17 -41.36 -21.77 11.23
C ALA A 17 -41.76 -21.08 9.90
N ILE A 18 -40.80 -20.47 9.21
CA ILE A 18 -41.04 -19.85 7.89
C ILE A 18 -41.22 -20.94 6.81
N GLN A 19 -40.43 -22.02 6.84
CA GLN A 19 -40.57 -23.14 5.91
C GLN A 19 -41.94 -23.80 6.05
N ASP A 20 -42.38 -24.05 7.28
CA ASP A 20 -43.69 -24.64 7.56
C ASP A 20 -44.84 -23.77 7.04
N ALA A 21 -44.74 -22.44 7.20
CA ALA A 21 -45.73 -21.50 6.68
C ALA A 21 -45.80 -21.48 5.15
N VAL A 22 -44.66 -21.62 4.46
CA VAL A 22 -44.60 -21.68 2.99
C VAL A 22 -45.16 -23.01 2.48
N TRP A 23 -44.79 -24.13 3.10
CA TRP A 23 -45.32 -25.45 2.75
C TRP A 23 -46.81 -25.62 3.06
N ALA A 24 -47.38 -24.83 3.97
CA ALA A 24 -48.82 -24.78 4.19
C ALA A 24 -49.58 -24.19 2.97
N VAL A 25 -48.93 -23.32 2.19
CA VAL A 25 -49.50 -22.70 0.99
C VAL A 25 -49.17 -23.52 -0.26
N ASP A 26 -47.91 -23.98 -0.40
CA ASP A 26 -47.45 -24.76 -1.55
C ASP A 26 -46.36 -25.78 -1.14
N ARG A 27 -46.71 -27.06 -1.14
CA ARG A 27 -45.81 -28.17 -0.78
C ARG A 27 -44.80 -28.54 -1.87
N LEU A 28 -44.96 -28.05 -3.10
CA LEU A 28 -44.04 -28.37 -4.20
C LEU A 28 -42.81 -27.44 -4.23
N GLN A 29 -42.75 -26.44 -3.34
CA GLN A 29 -41.57 -25.57 -3.24
C GLN A 29 -40.39 -26.27 -2.56
N THR A 30 -39.28 -26.33 -3.32
CA THR A 30 -37.98 -26.78 -2.83
C THR A 30 -37.14 -25.60 -2.37
N PHE A 31 -36.68 -25.64 -1.12
CA PHE A 31 -35.74 -24.66 -0.59
C PHE A 31 -34.30 -25.04 -0.98
N TYR A 32 -33.70 -24.29 -1.91
CA TYR A 32 -32.34 -24.57 -2.41
C TYR A 32 -31.22 -23.84 -1.66
N SER A 33 -31.50 -22.66 -1.07
CA SER A 33 -30.51 -21.90 -0.32
C SER A 33 -31.20 -21.14 0.80
N VAL A 34 -31.09 -21.68 2.01
CA VAL A 34 -31.61 -21.08 3.22
C VAL A 34 -30.42 -20.66 4.05
N ALA A 35 -30.12 -19.38 4.00
CA ALA A 35 -29.01 -18.78 4.73
C ALA A 35 -29.48 -17.48 5.36
N THR A 36 -28.97 -17.20 6.55
CA THR A 36 -29.13 -15.87 7.14
C THR A 36 -28.36 -14.85 6.31
N VAL A 37 -28.79 -13.58 6.33
CA VAL A 37 -28.05 -12.50 5.68
C VAL A 37 -26.61 -12.42 6.22
N GLU A 38 -26.42 -12.72 7.51
CA GLU A 38 -25.10 -12.81 8.16
C GLU A 38 -24.21 -13.90 7.54
N GLN A 39 -24.76 -15.09 7.24
CA GLN A 39 -24.02 -16.18 6.59
C GLN A 39 -23.66 -15.86 5.14
N LEU A 40 -24.58 -15.22 4.41
CA LEU A 40 -24.31 -14.77 3.03
C LEU A 40 -23.23 -13.68 3.00
N LEU A 41 -23.23 -12.79 4.00
CA LEU A 41 -22.16 -11.81 4.20
C LEU A 41 -20.85 -12.47 4.60
N SER A 42 -20.84 -13.44 5.51
CA SER A 42 -19.60 -14.10 5.93
C SER A 42 -18.92 -14.85 4.79
N ASP A 43 -19.69 -15.54 3.94
CA ASP A 43 -19.16 -16.30 2.82
C ASP A 43 -18.60 -15.40 1.72
N THR A 44 -19.27 -14.27 1.44
CA THR A 44 -18.77 -13.27 0.49
C THR A 44 -17.57 -12.48 1.04
N LEU A 45 -17.50 -12.25 2.35
CA LEU A 45 -16.38 -11.57 3.00
C LEU A 45 -15.15 -12.47 3.15
N ALA A 46 -15.30 -13.80 3.25
CA ALA A 46 -14.19 -14.73 3.40
C ALA A 46 -13.24 -14.69 2.19
N ALA A 47 -13.78 -14.82 0.97
CA ALA A 47 -13.00 -14.73 -0.27
C ALA A 47 -12.36 -13.33 -0.44
N ARG A 48 -13.10 -12.27 -0.12
CA ARG A 48 -12.58 -10.90 -0.20
C ARG A 48 -11.44 -10.65 0.79
N ARG A 49 -11.57 -11.10 2.05
CA ARG A 49 -10.53 -10.99 3.08
C ARG A 49 -9.25 -11.73 2.68
N PHE A 50 -9.37 -12.92 2.11
CA PHE A 50 -8.21 -13.68 1.65
C PHE A 50 -7.43 -12.90 0.58
N THR A 51 -8.12 -12.43 -0.46
CA THR A 51 -7.51 -11.64 -1.53
C THR A 51 -6.90 -10.34 -1.00
N THR A 52 -7.59 -9.59 -0.15
CA THR A 52 -7.07 -8.36 0.47
C THR A 52 -5.82 -8.64 1.31
N THR A 53 -5.82 -9.71 2.11
CA THR A 53 -4.65 -10.09 2.94
C THR A 53 -3.47 -10.46 2.05
N LEU A 54 -3.69 -11.26 1.01
CA LEU A 54 -2.66 -11.65 0.06
C LEU A 54 -2.07 -10.43 -0.66
N LEU A 55 -2.91 -9.56 -1.23
CA LEU A 55 -2.45 -8.34 -1.89
C LEU A 55 -1.70 -7.40 -0.92
N SER A 56 -2.17 -7.29 0.33
CA SER A 56 -1.49 -6.48 1.34
C SER A 56 -0.11 -7.03 1.68
N SER A 57 0.06 -8.35 1.75
CA SER A 57 1.37 -8.98 1.97
C SER A 57 2.33 -8.74 0.81
N PHE A 58 1.86 -8.84 -0.44
CA PHE A 58 2.66 -8.49 -1.62
C PHE A 58 3.00 -7.01 -1.66
N GLY A 59 2.06 -6.13 -1.31
CA GLY A 59 2.31 -4.69 -1.19
C GLY A 59 3.39 -4.38 -0.15
N LEU A 60 3.34 -5.04 1.01
CA LEU A 60 4.36 -4.90 2.05
C LEU A 60 5.72 -5.41 1.57
N ALA A 61 5.77 -6.58 0.94
CA ALA A 61 7.01 -7.12 0.38
C ALA A 61 7.61 -6.19 -0.69
N ALA A 62 6.78 -5.67 -1.59
CA ALA A 62 7.19 -4.71 -2.62
C ALA A 62 7.72 -3.42 -1.99
N LEU A 63 7.08 -2.91 -0.92
CA LEU A 63 7.52 -1.73 -0.19
C LEU A 63 8.89 -1.92 0.45
N VAL A 64 9.12 -3.10 1.05
CA VAL A 64 10.42 -3.48 1.64
C VAL A 64 11.49 -3.54 0.55
N LEU A 65 11.20 -4.23 -0.57
CA LEU A 65 12.13 -4.34 -1.70
C LEU A 65 12.46 -2.98 -2.30
N ALA A 66 11.46 -2.10 -2.47
CA ALA A 66 11.67 -0.73 -2.92
C ALA A 66 12.58 0.04 -1.96
N GLY A 67 12.33 -0.07 -0.64
CA GLY A 67 13.18 0.55 0.39
C GLY A 67 14.63 0.07 0.33
N ILE A 68 14.84 -1.25 0.18
CA ILE A 68 16.18 -1.84 0.01
C ILE A 68 16.85 -1.32 -1.26
N GLY A 69 16.12 -1.26 -2.38
CA GLY A 69 16.64 -0.74 -3.64
C GLY A 69 17.05 0.73 -3.55
N ILE A 70 16.20 1.58 -2.97
CA ILE A 70 16.51 3.00 -2.73
C ILE A 70 17.74 3.12 -1.83
N TYR A 71 17.79 2.39 -0.72
CA TYR A 71 18.95 2.37 0.17
C TYR A 71 20.23 1.99 -0.61
N GLY A 72 20.20 0.93 -1.42
CA GLY A 72 21.34 0.48 -2.20
C GLY A 72 21.84 1.53 -3.19
N VAL A 73 20.92 2.10 -3.99
CA VAL A 73 21.26 3.15 -4.97
C VAL A 73 21.85 4.38 -4.27
N ILE A 74 21.23 4.85 -3.19
CA ILE A 74 21.71 6.02 -2.45
C ILE A 74 23.01 5.73 -1.71
N ALA A 75 23.19 4.54 -1.14
CA ALA A 75 24.43 4.15 -0.47
C ALA A 75 25.62 4.13 -1.44
N VAL A 76 25.43 3.60 -2.65
CA VAL A 76 26.48 3.61 -3.69
C VAL A 76 26.74 5.04 -4.17
N ALA A 77 25.68 5.82 -4.45
CA ALA A 77 25.83 7.20 -4.92
C ALA A 77 26.52 8.11 -3.90
N THR A 78 26.22 7.94 -2.61
CA THR A 78 26.87 8.68 -1.52
C THR A 78 28.32 8.26 -1.34
N ALA A 79 28.62 6.95 -1.43
CA ALA A 79 29.99 6.45 -1.37
C ALA A 79 30.88 7.04 -2.49
N GLN A 80 30.38 7.09 -3.72
CA GLN A 80 31.09 7.68 -4.87
C GLN A 80 31.35 9.19 -4.72
N ARG A 81 30.48 9.90 -3.98
CA ARG A 81 30.59 11.36 -3.76
C ARG A 81 31.12 11.73 -2.37
N THR A 82 31.70 10.79 -1.63
CA THR A 82 32.21 11.02 -0.27
C THR A 82 33.25 12.14 -0.24
N ARG A 83 34.13 12.24 -1.25
CA ARG A 83 35.18 13.28 -1.33
C ARG A 83 34.58 14.69 -1.46
N GLU A 84 33.57 14.86 -2.32
CA GLU A 84 32.87 16.14 -2.48
C GLU A 84 32.13 16.55 -1.20
N MET A 85 31.47 15.58 -0.54
CA MET A 85 30.79 15.82 0.73
C MET A 85 31.77 16.17 1.86
N GLY A 86 32.91 15.48 1.92
CA GLY A 86 34.00 15.77 2.86
C GLY A 86 34.62 17.15 2.65
N LEU A 87 34.84 17.57 1.41
CA LEU A 87 35.30 18.92 1.07
C LEU A 87 34.30 19.99 1.52
N ARG A 88 32.99 19.77 1.32
CA ARG A 88 31.95 20.69 1.82
C ARG A 88 31.94 20.80 3.34
N LEU A 89 32.06 19.69 4.05
CA LEU A 89 32.16 19.68 5.51
C LEU A 89 33.43 20.40 5.99
N ALA A 90 34.56 20.19 5.32
CA ALA A 90 35.82 20.88 5.62
C ALA A 90 35.75 22.41 5.37
N MET A 91 34.93 22.84 4.41
CA MET A 91 34.62 24.26 4.18
C MET A 91 33.59 24.84 5.17
N GLY A 92 33.18 24.06 6.19
CA GLY A 92 32.28 24.52 7.26
C GLY A 92 30.79 24.28 7.00
N ALA A 93 30.41 23.48 5.99
CA ALA A 93 29.02 23.08 5.83
C ALA A 93 28.56 22.23 7.01
N GLU A 94 27.31 22.40 7.44
CA GLU A 94 26.79 21.63 8.57
C GLU A 94 26.39 20.21 8.11
N PRO A 95 26.61 19.16 8.90
CA PRO A 95 26.21 17.78 8.55
C PRO A 95 24.74 17.64 8.14
N ARG A 96 23.86 18.49 8.68
CA ARG A 96 22.44 18.55 8.31
C ARG A 96 22.20 18.95 6.85
N ASP A 97 23.06 19.77 6.26
CA ASP A 97 22.91 20.23 4.89
C ASP A 97 23.22 19.12 3.90
N VAL A 98 24.22 18.29 4.22
CA VAL A 98 24.55 17.07 3.46
C VAL A 98 23.39 16.08 3.52
N VAL A 99 22.84 15.84 4.72
CA VAL A 99 21.69 14.95 4.89
C VAL A 99 20.48 15.47 4.11
N ARG A 100 20.15 16.76 4.22
CA ARG A 100 19.03 17.38 3.53
C ARG A 100 19.17 17.30 2.02
N MET A 101 20.37 17.50 1.49
CA MET A 101 20.64 17.38 0.06
C MET A 101 20.42 15.95 -0.44
N VAL A 102 20.95 14.94 0.26
CA VAL A 102 20.83 13.54 -0.16
C VAL A 102 19.37 13.07 -0.05
N VAL A 103 18.72 13.34 1.08
CA VAL A 103 17.31 12.98 1.29
C VAL A 103 16.41 13.73 0.31
N GLY A 104 16.66 15.02 0.07
CA GLY A 104 15.92 15.82 -0.91
C GLY A 104 16.04 15.28 -2.33
N GLY A 105 17.24 14.82 -2.73
CA GLY A 105 17.43 14.14 -4.02
C GLY A 105 16.65 12.82 -4.11
N ALA A 106 16.69 12.00 -3.05
CA ALA A 106 15.93 10.74 -3.01
C ALA A 106 14.42 10.98 -3.06
N VAL A 107 13.91 11.95 -2.30
CA VAL A 107 12.49 12.34 -2.29
C VAL A 107 12.06 12.92 -3.64
N GLY A 108 12.91 13.72 -4.30
CA GLY A 108 12.64 14.25 -5.64
C GLY A 108 12.52 13.13 -6.68
N LEU A 109 13.44 12.15 -6.65
CA LEU A 109 13.42 11.01 -7.55
C LEU A 109 12.22 10.09 -7.28
N ALA A 110 11.89 9.85 -6.01
CA ALA A 110 10.67 9.14 -5.61
C ALA A 110 9.41 9.90 -6.04
N GLY A 111 9.38 11.23 -5.94
CA GLY A 111 8.28 12.07 -6.40
C GLY A 111 8.04 11.97 -7.91
N ALA A 112 9.11 11.92 -8.71
CA ALA A 112 8.99 11.64 -10.14
C ALA A 112 8.39 10.25 -10.40
N GLY A 113 8.88 9.22 -9.69
CA GLY A 113 8.32 7.87 -9.76
C GLY A 113 6.84 7.79 -9.37
N VAL A 114 6.44 8.49 -8.30
CA VAL A 114 5.04 8.63 -7.89
C VAL A 114 4.22 9.31 -8.99
N GLY A 115 4.72 10.39 -9.59
CA GLY A 115 4.05 11.05 -10.72
C GLY A 115 3.79 10.09 -11.90
N PHE A 116 4.81 9.32 -12.29
CA PHE A 116 4.67 8.29 -13.33
C PHE A 116 3.69 7.19 -12.91
N GLY A 117 3.74 6.73 -11.67
CA GLY A 117 2.83 5.71 -11.13
C GLY A 117 1.37 6.18 -11.11
N LEU A 118 1.11 7.44 -10.74
CA LEU A 118 -0.23 8.04 -10.79
C LEU A 118 -0.76 8.11 -12.21
N LEU A 119 0.06 8.55 -13.17
CA LEU A 119 -0.32 8.56 -14.58
C LEU A 119 -0.64 7.15 -15.07
N ALA A 120 0.25 6.18 -14.81
CA ALA A 120 0.03 4.78 -15.17
C ALA A 120 -1.24 4.21 -14.56
N THR A 121 -1.53 4.55 -13.29
CA THR A 121 -2.76 4.14 -12.61
C THR A 121 -3.99 4.69 -13.32
N LEU A 122 -4.00 5.97 -13.70
CA LEU A 122 -5.14 6.57 -14.41
C LEU A 122 -5.41 5.90 -15.76
N PHE A 123 -4.36 5.55 -16.51
CA PHE A 123 -4.50 4.82 -17.77
C PHE A 123 -4.98 3.38 -17.56
N ALA A 124 -4.38 2.65 -16.61
CA ALA A 124 -4.75 1.28 -16.28
C ALA A 124 -6.20 1.20 -15.76
N SER A 125 -6.58 2.11 -14.86
CA SER A 125 -7.94 2.20 -14.33
C SER A 125 -8.95 2.38 -15.46
N ARG A 126 -8.69 3.26 -16.44
CA ARG A 126 -9.57 3.44 -17.62
C ARG A 126 -9.76 2.17 -18.44
N ALA A 127 -8.69 1.39 -18.64
CA ALA A 127 -8.77 0.12 -19.37
C ALA A 127 -9.56 -0.95 -18.59
N LEU A 128 -9.54 -0.88 -17.26
CA LEU A 128 -10.21 -1.82 -16.37
C LEU A 128 -11.62 -1.38 -15.94
N VAL A 129 -12.08 -0.18 -16.28
CA VAL A 129 -13.44 0.31 -15.95
C VAL A 129 -14.54 -0.65 -16.41
N SER A 130 -14.37 -1.33 -17.54
CA SER A 130 -15.34 -2.33 -18.03
C SER A 130 -15.37 -3.62 -17.22
N LEU A 131 -14.35 -3.87 -16.38
CA LEU A 131 -14.22 -5.02 -15.50
C LEU A 131 -14.49 -4.67 -14.02
N LEU A 132 -14.37 -3.38 -13.65
CA LEU A 132 -14.61 -2.86 -12.31
C LEU A 132 -16.07 -2.39 -12.17
N PHE A 133 -16.96 -3.29 -11.76
CA PHE A 133 -18.25 -2.89 -11.21
C PHE A 133 -18.04 -2.30 -9.81
N ASP A 134 -18.51 -1.06 -9.60
CA ASP A 134 -18.72 -0.41 -8.29
C ASP A 134 -17.46 -0.05 -7.45
N VAL A 135 -16.28 0.02 -8.07
CA VAL A 135 -15.08 0.57 -7.43
C VAL A 135 -14.72 1.90 -8.08
N SER A 136 -14.83 3.00 -7.34
CA SER A 136 -14.44 4.33 -7.83
C SER A 136 -12.95 4.29 -8.24
N PRO A 137 -12.62 4.43 -9.54
CA PRO A 137 -11.28 4.14 -10.06
C PRO A 137 -10.20 5.13 -9.60
N THR A 138 -10.60 6.15 -8.84
CA THR A 138 -9.78 7.26 -8.34
C THR A 138 -10.23 7.66 -6.95
N ASP A 139 -10.01 6.79 -5.96
CA ASP A 139 -10.08 7.20 -4.57
C ASP A 139 -8.86 8.10 -4.24
N LEU A 140 -9.11 9.41 -4.16
CA LEU A 140 -8.08 10.41 -3.87
C LEU A 140 -7.42 10.16 -2.51
N ALA A 141 -8.15 9.65 -1.51
CA ALA A 141 -7.58 9.40 -0.19
C ALA A 141 -6.54 8.27 -0.25
N THR A 142 -6.85 7.20 -0.97
CA THR A 142 -5.92 6.08 -1.19
C THR A 142 -4.70 6.52 -2.01
N LEU A 143 -4.89 7.26 -3.12
CA LEU A 143 -3.79 7.73 -3.95
C LEU A 143 -2.86 8.69 -3.19
N ALA A 144 -3.43 9.63 -2.43
CA ALA A 144 -2.66 10.55 -1.59
C ALA A 144 -1.92 9.80 -0.47
N GLY A 145 -2.59 8.86 0.21
CA GLY A 145 -2.01 8.07 1.29
C GLY A 145 -0.84 7.21 0.83
N VAL A 146 -0.98 6.49 -0.29
CA VAL A 146 0.10 5.67 -0.86
C VAL A 146 1.26 6.55 -1.35
N SER A 147 0.96 7.68 -2.00
CA SER A 147 1.99 8.63 -2.43
C SER A 147 2.82 9.13 -1.26
N LEU A 148 2.16 9.56 -0.17
CA LEU A 148 2.83 10.02 1.03
C LEU A 148 3.65 8.90 1.69
N LEU A 149 3.09 7.69 1.78
CA LEU A 149 3.79 6.53 2.33
C LEU A 149 5.07 6.22 1.56
N LEU A 150 5.02 6.22 0.23
CA LEU A 150 6.20 5.97 -0.62
C LEU A 150 7.28 7.05 -0.45
N LEU A 151 6.88 8.32 -0.32
CA LEU A 151 7.82 9.42 -0.06
C LEU A 151 8.48 9.28 1.32
N LEU A 152 7.73 8.88 2.35
CA LEU A 152 8.26 8.62 3.69
C LEU A 152 9.23 7.44 3.69
N VAL A 153 8.91 6.37 2.98
CA VAL A 153 9.81 5.21 2.83
C VAL A 153 11.09 5.61 2.10
N ALA A 154 10.99 6.40 1.02
CA ALA A 154 12.16 6.91 0.31
C ALA A 154 13.04 7.79 1.21
N ALA A 155 12.43 8.71 1.96
CA ALA A 155 13.14 9.57 2.91
C ALA A 155 13.82 8.74 4.02
N GLY A 156 13.12 7.77 4.60
CA GLY A 156 13.64 6.88 5.64
C GLY A 156 14.80 6.01 5.14
N ALA A 157 14.65 5.41 3.95
CA ALA A 157 15.68 4.59 3.32
C ALA A 157 16.94 5.41 3.00
N ALA A 158 16.80 6.65 2.53
CA ALA A 158 17.91 7.54 2.21
C ALA A 158 18.56 8.18 3.45
N TYR A 159 17.85 8.30 4.57
CA TYR A 159 18.35 8.98 5.77
C TYR A 159 19.58 8.29 6.37
N LEU A 160 19.57 6.96 6.45
CA LEU A 160 20.68 6.20 7.05
C LEU A 160 22.00 6.35 6.27
N PRO A 161 22.07 6.13 4.93
CA PRO A 161 23.29 6.36 4.16
C PRO A 161 23.68 7.84 4.14
N ALA A 162 22.73 8.77 4.09
CA ALA A 162 23.01 10.20 4.17
C ALA A 162 23.68 10.59 5.49
N ARG A 163 23.18 10.07 6.62
CA ARG A 163 23.76 10.30 7.95
C ARG A 163 25.14 9.67 8.08
N ARG A 164 25.37 8.50 7.47
CA ARG A 164 26.70 7.88 7.41
C ARG A 164 27.68 8.76 6.64
N ALA A 165 27.30 9.24 5.45
CA ALA A 165 28.14 10.13 4.65
C ALA A 165 28.48 11.44 5.37
N ALA A 166 27.51 12.02 6.09
CA ALA A 166 27.71 13.26 6.86
C ALA A 166 28.58 13.10 8.12
N ARG A 167 28.88 11.86 8.54
CA ARG A 167 29.76 11.53 9.68
C ARG A 167 31.15 11.08 9.28
N VAL A 168 31.43 10.93 7.98
CA VAL A 168 32.78 10.57 7.52
C VAL A 168 33.71 11.75 7.81
N ASP A 169 34.76 11.48 8.58
CA ASP A 169 35.73 12.48 9.00
C ASP A 169 36.55 12.96 7.78
N PRO A 170 36.52 14.26 7.43
CA PRO A 170 37.21 14.78 6.23
C PRO A 170 38.72 14.51 6.24
N LEU A 171 39.32 14.32 7.42
CA LEU A 171 40.73 13.96 7.57
C LEU A 171 41.05 12.52 7.12
N VAL A 172 40.11 11.58 7.24
CA VAL A 172 40.29 10.20 6.76
C VAL A 172 40.14 10.15 5.23
N ALA A 173 39.28 11.00 4.66
CA ALA A 173 39.08 11.09 3.22
C ALA A 173 40.31 11.66 2.46
N LEU A 174 41.16 12.43 3.14
CA LEU A 174 42.40 13.01 2.60
C LEU A 174 43.64 12.12 2.83
N ARG A 175 43.57 11.11 3.70
CA ARG A 175 44.72 10.28 4.11
C ARG A 175 44.77 8.90 3.42
N MET A 176 43.88 8.67 2.44
CA MET A 176 43.85 7.44 1.63
C MET A 176 44.70 7.53 0.34
N GLU A 177 45.51 8.59 0.21
CA GLU A 177 46.64 8.75 -0.73
C GLU A 177 47.80 9.42 0.03
#